data_AF-A0A5J4QWK3-F1
#
_entry.id   AF-A0A5J4QWK3-F1
#
_cell.length_a   1.000
_cell.length_b   1.000
_cell.length_c   1.000
_cell.angle_alpha   90.00
_cell.angle_beta   90.00
_cell.angle_gamma   90.00
#
_symmetry.space_group_name_H-M   'P 1'
#
loop_
_entity.id
_entity.type
_entity.pdbx_description
1 polymer ?
#
loop_
_entity_poly.entity_id
_entity_poly.type
_entity_poly.pdbx_seq_one_letter_code
_entity_poly.pdbx_strand_id
1 'polypeptide(L)'
;MNTDKIDTSAIYALFEEIKELLRQNKSNKSVEPTQVDMTAVNAITERFENLIEEVRKPTKVEHHHVIDIGSSKIFFSLIVMSLVILILSFAIYNRRQTISQYRDNDLKYRYIKMQGQATEINIYRLERQFEYRDSIGIICKQVEKYERLVKEQAEKIERARRNANEAERLQREAESLKEKK
;
A
#
# COMPACT_ATOMS: atom_id res chain seq x y z
N MET A 1 31.06 12.80 18.18
CA MET A 1 31.21 12.47 19.61
C MET A 1 32.26 13.40 20.18
N ASN A 2 31.82 14.45 20.86
CA ASN A 2 32.56 15.25 21.83
C ASN A 2 31.48 15.91 22.66
N THR A 3 31.14 15.27 23.78
CA THR A 3 30.30 15.92 24.79
C THR A 3 31.21 16.90 25.48
N ASP A 4 31.17 18.18 25.07
CA ASP A 4 31.60 19.26 25.94
C ASP A 4 30.60 19.27 27.09
N LYS A 5 30.88 18.39 28.05
CA LYS A 5 30.24 18.38 29.34
C LYS A 5 30.51 19.78 29.86
N ILE A 6 29.41 20.55 29.99
CA ILE A 6 29.37 21.79 30.76
C ILE A 6 30.33 21.59 31.93
N ASP A 7 31.36 22.42 32.02
CA ASP A 7 32.39 22.26 33.04
C ASP A 7 31.77 22.58 34.39
N THR A 8 31.11 21.56 34.94
CA THR A 8 30.36 21.61 36.18
C THR A 8 31.27 21.97 37.34
N SER A 9 32.58 21.78 37.20
CA SER A 9 33.58 22.23 38.16
C SER A 9 33.67 23.76 38.23
N ALA A 10 33.62 24.46 37.09
CA ALA A 10 33.68 25.92 37.04
C ALA A 10 32.41 26.57 37.62
N ILE A 11 31.23 25.99 37.35
CA ILE A 11 29.97 26.43 37.93
C ILE A 11 29.96 26.23 39.46
N TYR A 12 30.48 25.10 39.93
CA TYR A 12 30.56 24.81 41.36
C TYR A 12 31.57 25.71 42.09
N ALA A 13 32.69 26.06 41.44
CA ALA A 13 33.69 26.97 41.98
C ALA A 13 33.10 28.37 42.24
N LEU A 14 32.36 28.93 41.26
CA LEU A 14 31.70 30.23 41.43
C LEU A 14 30.64 30.20 42.54
N PHE A 15 29.92 29.08 42.69
CA PHE A 15 28.94 28.93 43.77
C PHE A 15 29.59 28.89 45.16
N GLU A 16 30.71 28.17 45.30
CA GLU A 16 31.45 28.17 46.57
C GLU A 16 32.09 29.54 46.86
N GLU A 17 32.56 30.27 45.84
CA GLU A 17 33.09 31.63 46.00
C GLU A 17 32.01 32.61 46.50
N ILE A 18 30.79 32.54 45.95
CA ILE A 18 29.64 33.33 46.43
C ILE A 18 29.28 32.98 47.88
N LYS A 19 29.27 31.68 48.19
CA LYS A 19 28.95 31.17 49.53
C LYS A 19 30.00 31.62 50.54
N GLU A 20 31.27 31.69 50.15
CA GLU A 20 32.37 32.16 50.98
C GLU A 20 32.31 33.67 51.23
N LEU A 21 32.02 34.47 50.20
CA LEU A 21 31.76 35.91 50.33
C LEU A 21 30.58 36.21 51.25
N LEU A 22 29.50 35.43 51.14
CA LEU A 22 28.32 35.59 52.00
C LEU A 22 28.60 35.16 53.45
N ARG A 23 29.53 34.20 53.66
CA ARG A 23 29.98 33.77 54.98
C ARG A 23 30.88 34.81 55.66
N GLN A 24 31.77 35.47 54.91
CA GLN A 24 32.58 36.60 55.39
C GLN A 24 31.72 37.80 55.82
N ASN A 25 30.63 38.08 55.10
CA ASN A 25 29.71 39.15 55.47
C ASN A 25 28.96 38.83 56.79
N LYS A 26 28.70 37.54 57.07
CA LYS A 26 27.93 37.10 58.25
C LYS A 26 28.73 37.06 59.56
N SER A 27 30.07 36.97 59.52
CA SER A 27 30.92 36.98 60.73
C SER A 27 31.11 38.37 61.34
N ASN A 28 30.71 39.43 60.64
CA ASN A 28 30.86 40.81 61.09
C ASN A 28 29.51 41.31 61.61
N LYS A 29 29.19 41.08 62.89
CA LYS A 29 27.96 41.61 63.50
C LYS A 29 28.18 43.01 64.07
N SER A 30 27.79 44.05 63.34
CA SER A 30 27.15 45.26 63.86
C SER A 30 26.55 46.07 62.70
N VAL A 31 25.45 46.75 62.99
CA VAL A 31 24.51 47.43 62.08
C VAL A 31 25.17 48.56 61.29
N GLU A 32 25.25 48.43 59.96
CA GLU A 32 25.06 49.48 58.93
C GLU A 32 25.15 48.83 57.53
N PRO A 33 24.52 49.39 56.47
CA PRO A 33 24.41 48.73 55.18
C PRO A 33 25.75 48.85 54.44
N THR A 34 26.67 47.91 54.68
CA THR A 34 27.93 47.88 53.95
C THR A 34 27.61 47.71 52.47
N GLN A 35 27.93 48.76 51.73
CA GLN A 35 27.82 48.86 50.29
C GLN A 35 28.45 47.62 49.68
N VAL A 36 27.59 46.69 49.26
CA VAL A 36 27.98 45.55 48.42
C VAL A 36 28.80 46.16 47.29
N ASP A 37 30.03 45.70 47.09
CA ASP A 37 30.88 46.18 46.01
C ASP A 37 30.19 45.79 44.69
N MET A 38 29.37 46.72 44.19
CA MET A 38 28.54 46.55 43.00
C MET A 38 29.40 46.22 41.79
N THR A 39 30.68 46.60 41.81
CA THR A 39 31.66 46.28 40.78
C THR A 39 31.96 44.78 40.71
N ALA A 40 32.18 44.14 41.86
CA ALA A 40 32.41 42.70 41.94
C ALA A 40 31.14 41.90 41.60
N VAL A 41 29.98 42.35 42.07
CA VAL A 41 28.68 41.73 41.75
C VAL A 41 28.35 41.86 40.27
N ASN A 42 28.57 43.03 39.66
CA ASN A 42 28.35 43.22 38.23
C ASN A 42 29.30 42.37 37.39
N ALA A 43 30.56 42.23 37.80
CA ALA A 43 31.52 41.37 37.09
C ALA A 43 31.12 39.88 37.14
N ILE A 44 30.55 39.41 38.25
CA ILE A 44 30.03 38.04 38.36
C ILE A 44 28.75 37.88 37.54
N THR A 45 27.84 38.85 37.58
CA THR A 45 26.60 38.85 36.78
C THR A 45 26.91 38.83 35.28
N GLU A 46 27.84 39.64 34.79
CA GLU A 46 28.25 39.68 33.39
C GLU A 46 28.86 38.35 32.94
N ARG A 47 29.68 37.70 33.78
CA ARG A 47 30.20 36.35 33.52
C ARG A 47 29.10 35.31 33.45
N PHE A 48 28.09 35.42 34.31
CA PHE A 48 26.95 34.52 34.33
C PHE A 48 26.06 34.70 33.10
N GLU A 49 25.81 35.95 32.69
CA GLU A 49 25.08 36.28 31.45
C GLU A 49 25.80 35.75 30.21
N ASN A 50 27.12 35.88 30.13
CA ASN A 50 27.92 35.33 29.04
C ASN A 50 27.84 33.79 28.96
N LEU A 51 27.89 33.09 30.09
CA LEU A 51 27.69 31.63 30.12
C LEU A 51 26.27 31.24 29.71
N ILE A 52 25.26 32.01 30.11
CA ILE A 52 23.86 31.79 29.70
C ILE A 52 23.70 32.00 28.19
N GLU A 53 24.30 33.05 27.62
CA GLU A 53 24.27 33.27 26.17
C GLU A 53 24.98 32.16 25.40
N GLU A 54 26.09 31.64 25.92
CA GLU A 54 26.81 30.52 25.31
C GLU A 54 26.01 29.22 25.35
N VAL A 55 25.30 28.93 26.46
CA VAL A 55 24.39 27.78 26.58
C VAL A 55 23.11 27.96 25.73
N ARG A 56 22.66 29.20 25.55
CA ARG A 56 21.44 29.52 24.77
C ARG A 56 21.66 29.41 23.27
N LYS A 57 22.92 29.36 22.78
CA LYS A 57 23.19 29.07 21.37
C LYS A 57 22.62 27.69 21.04
N PRO A 58 21.62 27.59 20.14
CA PRO A 58 21.00 26.31 19.85
C PRO A 58 22.03 25.42 19.15
N THR A 59 22.47 24.36 19.83
CA THR A 59 23.27 23.30 19.21
C THR A 59 22.41 22.65 18.12
N LYS A 60 22.67 22.99 16.86
CA LYS A 60 22.10 22.27 15.72
C LYS A 60 22.66 20.85 15.73
N VAL A 61 21.86 19.91 16.20
CA VAL A 61 22.19 18.48 16.11
C VAL A 61 21.74 17.98 14.73
N GLU A 62 22.67 17.97 13.77
CA GLU A 62 22.46 17.34 12.47
C GLU A 62 22.54 15.82 12.63
N HIS A 63 21.43 15.14 12.33
CA HIS A 63 21.36 13.69 12.35
C HIS A 63 21.69 13.16 10.95
N HIS A 64 22.93 12.68 10.75
CA HIS A 64 23.31 11.99 9.52
C HIS A 64 23.05 10.49 9.64
N HIS A 65 22.14 9.97 8.81
CA HIS A 65 22.01 8.54 8.60
C HIS A 65 23.00 8.10 7.51
N VAL A 66 24.10 7.48 7.93
CA VAL A 66 25.04 6.81 7.01
C VAL A 66 24.67 5.34 6.96
N ILE A 67 24.14 4.90 5.82
CA ILE A 67 23.89 3.48 5.55
C ILE A 67 25.18 2.92 4.93
N ASP A 68 25.96 2.21 5.72
CA ASP A 68 27.15 1.52 5.23
C ASP A 68 26.77 0.14 4.67
N ILE A 69 26.96 -0.04 3.36
CA ILE A 69 26.65 -1.28 2.66
C ILE A 69 27.92 -2.14 2.71
N GLY A 70 28.04 -2.93 3.78
CA GLY A 70 29.26 -3.67 4.15
C GLY A 70 29.77 -4.73 3.15
N SER A 71 29.18 -4.88 1.97
CA SER A 71 29.70 -5.76 0.91
C SER A 71 29.22 -5.33 -0.48
N SER A 72 30.16 -4.90 -1.32
CA SER A 72 29.89 -4.55 -2.72
C SER A 72 29.21 -5.69 -3.49
N LYS A 73 29.59 -6.94 -3.21
CA LYS A 73 29.00 -8.14 -3.85
C LYS A 73 27.52 -8.29 -3.54
N ILE A 74 27.10 -8.01 -2.31
CA ILE A 74 25.68 -8.10 -1.91
C ILE A 74 24.89 -6.97 -2.57
N PHE A 75 25.47 -5.77 -2.65
CA PHE A 75 24.85 -4.63 -3.34
C PHE A 75 24.60 -4.91 -4.82
N PHE A 76 25.61 -5.39 -5.55
CA PHE A 76 25.44 -5.77 -6.96
C PHE A 76 24.46 -6.92 -7.14
N SER A 77 24.48 -7.91 -6.24
CA SER A 77 23.49 -9.00 -6.24
C SER A 77 22.06 -8.49 -6.07
N LEU A 78 21.83 -7.55 -5.14
CA LEU A 78 20.53 -6.92 -4.94
C LEU A 78 20.07 -6.13 -6.17
N ILE A 79 20.99 -5.42 -6.83
CA ILE A 79 20.70 -4.71 -8.08
C ILE A 79 20.29 -5.70 -9.17
N VAL A 80 21.05 -6.78 -9.38
CA VAL A 80 20.75 -7.80 -10.38
C VAL A 80 19.40 -8.47 -10.09
N MET A 81 19.14 -8.85 -8.84
CA MET A 81 17.85 -9.42 -8.44
C MET A 81 16.69 -8.45 -8.68
N SER A 82 16.89 -7.16 -8.37
CA SER A 82 15.89 -6.11 -8.63
C SER A 82 15.60 -5.97 -10.13
N LEU A 83 16.64 -6.00 -10.98
CA LEU A 83 16.50 -5.95 -12.43
C LEU A 83 15.73 -7.17 -12.97
N VAL A 84 16.02 -8.37 -12.47
CA VAL A 84 15.29 -9.60 -12.85
C VAL A 84 13.81 -9.49 -12.48
N ILE A 85 13.49 -9.02 -11.27
CA ILE A 85 12.10 -8.81 -10.83
C ILE A 85 11.39 -7.80 -11.73
N LEU A 86 12.05 -6.71 -12.11
CA LEU A 86 11.49 -5.70 -13.03
C LEU A 86 11.21 -6.29 -14.41
N ILE A 87 12.14 -7.07 -14.97
CA ILE A 87 11.95 -7.75 -16.27
C ILE A 87 10.77 -8.72 -16.22
N LEU A 88 10.67 -9.54 -15.17
CA LEU A 88 9.55 -10.46 -14.99
C LEU A 88 8.23 -9.71 -14.84
N SER A 89 8.22 -8.62 -14.08
CA SER A 89 7.05 -7.76 -13.90
C SER A 89 6.58 -7.16 -15.24
N PHE A 90 7.52 -6.69 -16.05
CA PHE A 90 7.23 -6.17 -17.39
C PHE A 90 6.71 -7.26 -18.33
N ALA A 91 7.29 -8.45 -18.30
CA ALA A 91 6.81 -9.59 -19.09
C ALA A 91 5.37 -9.97 -18.71
N ILE A 92 5.05 -10.02 -17.40
CA ILE A 92 3.70 -10.28 -16.91
C ILE A 92 2.74 -9.16 -17.33
N TYR A 93 3.16 -7.91 -17.22
CA TYR A 93 2.37 -6.74 -17.63
C TYR A 93 1.97 -6.83 -19.10
N ASN A 94 2.93 -7.09 -19.99
CA ASN A 94 2.66 -7.23 -21.43
C ASN A 94 1.71 -8.40 -21.72
N ARG A 95 1.86 -9.52 -20.99
CA ARG A 95 0.93 -10.67 -21.12
C ARG A 95 -0.48 -10.34 -20.64
N ARG A 96 -0.65 -9.51 -19.61
CA ARG A 96 -2.00 -9.16 -19.10
C ARG A 96 -2.86 -8.47 -20.15
N GLN A 97 -2.28 -7.60 -20.97
CA GLN A 97 -3.01 -6.96 -22.05
C GLN A 97 -3.53 -8.00 -23.07
N THR A 98 -2.68 -8.93 -23.49
CA THR A 98 -3.07 -10.02 -24.40
C THR A 98 -4.15 -10.93 -23.79
N ILE A 99 -4.03 -11.27 -22.50
CA ILE A 99 -5.03 -12.09 -21.80
C ILE A 99 -6.39 -11.39 -21.76
N SER A 100 -6.42 -10.07 -21.52
CA SER A 100 -7.69 -9.32 -21.57
C SER A 100 -8.30 -9.37 -22.97
N GLN A 101 -7.49 -9.16 -24.01
CA GLN A 101 -7.96 -9.21 -25.40
C GLN A 101 -8.57 -10.58 -25.75
N TYR A 102 -7.96 -11.69 -25.33
CA TYR A 102 -8.53 -13.02 -25.58
C TYR A 102 -9.88 -13.21 -24.90
N ARG A 103 -10.04 -12.73 -23.67
CA ARG A 103 -11.31 -12.80 -22.96
C ARG A 103 -12.38 -11.94 -23.63
N ASP A 104 -12.00 -10.75 -24.09
CA ASP A 104 -12.93 -9.85 -24.78
C ASP A 104 -13.36 -10.43 -26.13
N ASN A 105 -12.42 -11.06 -26.86
CA ASN A 105 -12.69 -11.73 -28.12
C ASN A 105 -13.59 -12.96 -27.96
N ASP A 106 -13.40 -13.78 -26.90
CA ASP A 106 -14.31 -14.88 -26.57
C ASP A 106 -15.74 -14.37 -26.35
N LEU A 107 -15.89 -13.30 -25.58
CA LEU A 107 -17.19 -12.70 -25.31
C LEU A 107 -17.84 -12.14 -26.58
N LYS A 108 -17.07 -11.46 -27.43
CA LYS A 108 -17.53 -10.98 -28.75
C LYS A 108 -18.02 -12.16 -29.60
N TYR A 109 -17.27 -13.24 -29.67
CA TYR A 109 -17.65 -14.43 -30.44
C TYR A 109 -18.96 -15.05 -29.94
N ARG A 110 -19.09 -15.26 -28.62
CA ARG A 110 -20.32 -15.81 -28.02
C ARG A 110 -21.52 -14.90 -28.24
N TYR A 111 -21.32 -13.58 -28.19
CA TYR A 111 -22.37 -12.61 -28.49
C TYR A 111 -22.83 -12.66 -29.96
N ILE A 112 -21.89 -12.72 -30.91
CA ILE A 112 -22.23 -12.86 -32.34
C ILE A 112 -22.97 -14.17 -32.58
N LYS A 113 -22.53 -15.27 -31.94
CA LYS A 113 -23.19 -16.57 -32.01
C LYS A 113 -24.63 -16.50 -31.47
N MET A 114 -24.85 -15.79 -30.37
CA MET A 114 -26.19 -15.54 -29.82
C MET A 114 -27.08 -14.75 -30.79
N GLN A 115 -26.55 -13.69 -31.42
CA GLN A 115 -27.30 -12.86 -32.35
C GLN A 115 -27.65 -13.60 -33.66
N GLY A 116 -26.90 -14.65 -34.01
CA GLY A 116 -27.14 -15.46 -35.21
C GLY A 116 -26.85 -14.74 -36.53
N GLN A 117 -26.29 -13.52 -36.48
CA GLN A 117 -25.98 -12.69 -37.64
C GLN A 117 -24.66 -11.95 -37.45
N ALA A 118 -23.73 -12.13 -38.39
CA ALA A 118 -22.42 -11.48 -38.41
C ALA A 118 -22.35 -10.36 -39.48
N THR A 119 -23.31 -9.43 -39.44
CA THR A 119 -23.33 -8.28 -40.35
C THR A 119 -22.26 -7.26 -39.95
N GLU A 120 -21.63 -6.59 -40.91
CA GLU A 120 -20.63 -5.54 -40.66
C GLU A 120 -21.12 -4.47 -39.67
N ILE A 121 -22.37 -4.02 -39.80
CA ILE A 121 -22.98 -3.04 -38.90
C ILE A 121 -23.06 -3.55 -37.46
N ASN A 122 -23.39 -4.83 -37.27
CA ASN A 122 -23.47 -5.45 -35.94
C ASN A 122 -22.08 -5.60 -35.32
N ILE A 123 -21.08 -5.97 -36.12
CA ILE A 123 -19.68 -6.07 -35.68
C ILE A 123 -19.15 -4.69 -35.30
N TYR A 124 -19.40 -3.66 -36.11
CA TYR A 124 -19.01 -2.29 -35.82
C TYR A 124 -19.63 -1.77 -34.52
N ARG A 125 -20.94 -2.00 -34.32
CA ARG A 125 -21.64 -1.61 -33.10
C ARG A 125 -21.11 -2.36 -31.88
N LEU A 126 -20.79 -3.64 -32.03
CA LEU A 126 -20.21 -4.46 -30.98
C LEU A 126 -18.81 -3.94 -30.60
N GLU A 127 -17.97 -3.61 -31.57
CA GLU A 127 -16.64 -3.04 -31.31
C GLU A 127 -16.74 -1.74 -30.52
N ARG A 128 -17.63 -0.83 -30.93
CA ARG A 128 -17.88 0.43 -30.22
C ARG A 128 -18.37 0.20 -28.79
N GLN A 129 -19.16 -0.85 -28.54
CA GLN A 129 -19.57 -1.19 -27.17
C GLN A 129 -18.34 -1.56 -26.34
N PHE A 130 -17.46 -2.41 -26.85
CA PHE A 130 -16.25 -2.85 -26.13
C PHE A 130 -15.24 -1.73 -25.83
N GLU A 131 -15.36 -0.55 -26.43
CA GLU A 131 -14.63 0.66 -26.01
C GLU A 131 -15.02 1.11 -24.59
N TYR A 132 -16.28 0.87 -24.19
CA TYR A 132 -16.83 1.26 -22.89
C TYR A 132 -16.99 0.06 -21.95
N ARG A 133 -16.30 0.08 -20.81
CA ARG A 133 -16.26 -1.04 -19.85
C ARG A 133 -17.65 -1.43 -19.29
N ASP A 134 -18.56 -0.47 -19.15
CA ASP A 134 -19.92 -0.72 -18.63
C ASP A 134 -20.75 -1.58 -19.59
N SER A 135 -20.55 -1.40 -20.91
CA SER A 135 -21.29 -2.15 -21.92
C SER A 135 -20.89 -3.62 -21.93
N ILE A 136 -19.61 -3.93 -21.64
CA ILE A 136 -19.08 -5.30 -21.56
C ILE A 136 -19.85 -6.09 -20.49
N GLY A 137 -20.16 -5.44 -19.36
CA GLY A 137 -20.97 -6.05 -18.30
C GLY A 137 -22.39 -6.38 -18.76
N ILE A 138 -22.99 -5.52 -19.58
CA ILE A 138 -24.33 -5.75 -20.15
C ILE A 138 -24.30 -6.90 -21.15
N ILE A 139 -23.31 -6.92 -22.05
CA ILE A 139 -23.11 -7.97 -23.06
C ILE A 139 -22.91 -9.32 -22.37
N CYS A 140 -22.07 -9.38 -21.33
CA CYS A 140 -21.82 -10.58 -20.55
C CYS A 140 -23.12 -11.17 -19.97
N LYS A 141 -23.96 -10.33 -19.34
CA LYS A 141 -25.26 -10.74 -18.80
C LYS A 141 -26.23 -11.24 -19.89
N GLN A 142 -26.22 -10.61 -21.06
CA GLN A 142 -27.06 -11.03 -22.18
C GLN A 142 -26.67 -12.42 -22.69
N VAL A 143 -25.37 -12.63 -22.93
CA VAL A 143 -24.82 -13.92 -23.38
C VAL A 143 -25.10 -15.00 -22.35
N GLU A 144 -24.84 -14.74 -21.07
CA GLU A 144 -25.06 -15.72 -19.99
C GLU A 144 -26.54 -16.12 -19.90
N LYS A 145 -27.46 -15.16 -19.99
CA LYS A 145 -28.90 -15.43 -19.97
C LYS A 145 -29.31 -16.30 -21.17
N TYR A 146 -28.82 -15.99 -22.36
CA TYR A 146 -29.13 -16.76 -23.56
C TYR A 146 -28.63 -18.20 -23.45
N GLU A 147 -27.36 -18.40 -23.06
CA GLU A 147 -26.78 -19.74 -22.94
C GLU A 147 -27.51 -20.59 -21.90
N ARG A 148 -27.94 -19.97 -20.80
CA ARG A 148 -28.77 -20.64 -19.78
C ARG A 148 -30.09 -21.10 -20.37
N LEU A 149 -30.79 -20.24 -21.11
CA LEU A 149 -32.06 -20.58 -21.76
C LEU A 149 -31.90 -21.69 -22.81
N VAL A 150 -30.84 -21.62 -23.62
CA VAL A 150 -30.53 -22.66 -24.62
C VAL A 150 -30.26 -24.00 -23.93
N LYS A 151 -29.49 -23.99 -22.84
CA LYS A 151 -29.22 -25.20 -22.06
C LYS A 151 -30.49 -25.80 -21.47
N GLU A 152 -31.33 -24.98 -20.83
CA GLU A 152 -32.61 -25.43 -20.26
C GLU A 152 -33.55 -26.00 -21.33
N GLN A 153 -33.60 -25.37 -22.51
CA GLN A 153 -34.41 -25.86 -23.63
C GLN A 153 -33.88 -27.21 -24.13
N ALA A 154 -32.57 -27.35 -24.30
CA ALA A 154 -31.95 -28.61 -24.72
C ALA A 154 -32.23 -29.73 -23.70
N GLU A 155 -32.15 -29.44 -22.40
CA GLU A 155 -32.49 -30.41 -21.35
C GLU A 155 -33.97 -30.81 -21.38
N LYS A 156 -34.88 -29.86 -21.62
CA LYS A 156 -36.32 -30.16 -21.73
C LYS A 156 -36.62 -31.05 -22.94
N ILE A 157 -36.00 -30.76 -24.08
CA ILE A 157 -36.12 -31.58 -25.30
C ILE A 157 -35.60 -33.00 -25.05
N GLU A 158 -34.44 -33.12 -24.39
CA GLU A 158 -33.84 -34.41 -24.10
C GLU A 158 -34.67 -35.23 -23.10
N ARG A 159 -35.27 -34.59 -22.09
CA ARG A 159 -36.23 -35.24 -21.18
C ARG A 159 -37.49 -35.70 -21.92
N ALA A 160 -38.05 -34.86 -22.78
CA ALA A 160 -39.21 -35.23 -23.59
C ALA A 160 -38.91 -36.44 -24.50
N ARG A 161 -37.73 -36.46 -25.13
CA ARG A 161 -37.27 -37.59 -25.95
C ARG A 161 -37.13 -38.88 -25.14
N ARG A 162 -36.53 -38.82 -23.94
CA ARG A 162 -36.42 -39.99 -23.05
C ARG A 162 -37.79 -40.53 -22.62
N ASN A 163 -38.69 -39.65 -22.20
CA ASN A 163 -40.04 -40.03 -21.78
C ASN A 163 -40.85 -40.64 -22.95
N ALA A 164 -40.72 -40.11 -24.16
CA ALA A 164 -41.37 -40.66 -25.35
C ALA A 164 -40.87 -42.08 -25.67
N ASN A 165 -39.55 -42.29 -25.63
CA ASN A 165 -38.96 -43.61 -25.85
C ASN A 165 -39.40 -44.63 -24.78
N GLU A 166 -39.52 -44.19 -23.52
CA GLU A 166 -39.99 -45.05 -22.43
C GLU A 166 -41.48 -45.39 -22.57
N ALA A 167 -42.32 -44.42 -22.94
CA ALA A 167 -43.74 -44.65 -23.21
C ALA A 167 -43.94 -45.62 -24.39
N GLU A 168 -43.15 -45.48 -25.46
CA GLU A 168 -43.20 -46.39 -26.60
C GLU A 168 -42.78 -47.81 -26.21
N ARG A 169 -41.74 -47.96 -25.37
CA ARG A 169 -41.30 -49.27 -24.86
C ARG A 169 -42.40 -49.93 -24.02
N LEU A 170 -43.00 -49.18 -23.09
CA LEU A 170 -44.10 -49.67 -22.25
C LEU A 170 -45.34 -50.05 -23.08
N GLN A 171 -45.63 -49.30 -24.15
CA GLN A 171 -46.72 -49.63 -25.06
C GLN A 171 -46.47 -50.96 -25.79
N ARG A 172 -45.27 -51.16 -26.34
CA ARG A 172 -44.89 -52.43 -26.99
C ARG A 172 -44.94 -53.60 -26.02
N GLU A 173 -44.47 -53.42 -24.78
CA GLU A 173 -44.57 -54.45 -23.74
C GLU A 173 -46.04 -54.80 -23.44
N ALA A 174 -46.92 -53.81 -23.28
CA ALA A 174 -48.34 -54.03 -23.04
C ALA A 174 -49.05 -54.73 -24.22
N GLU A 175 -48.71 -54.38 -25.47
CA GLU A 175 -49.20 -55.05 -26.67
C GLU A 175 -48.74 -56.52 -26.73
N SER A 176 -47.46 -56.79 -26.45
CA SER A 176 -46.91 -58.15 -26.42
C SER A 176 -47.53 -59.04 -25.33
N LEU A 177 -47.95 -58.45 -24.19
CA LEU A 177 -48.64 -59.17 -23.13
C LEU A 177 -50.10 -59.48 -23.48
N LYS A 178 -50.76 -58.62 -24.28
CA LYS A 178 -52.11 -58.89 -24.79
C LYS A 178 -52.13 -60.02 -25.81
N GLU A 179 -51.13 -60.11 -26.68
CA GLU A 179 -51.05 -61.19 -27.68
C GLU A 179 -50.75 -62.57 -27.09
N LYS A 180 -50.17 -62.64 -25.88
CA LYS A 180 -49.85 -63.90 -25.19
C LYS A 180 -51.01 -64.47 -24.37
N LYS A 181 -52.17 -63.82 -24.34
CA LYS A 181 -53.34 -64.20 -23.54
C LYS A 181 -54.49 -64.63 -24.44
#